data_AF-A0A1T2KXB3-F1
#
_entry.id   AF-A0A1T2KXB3-F1
#
_cell.length_a   1.000
_cell.length_b   1.000
_cell.length_c   1.000
_cell.angle_alpha   90.00
_cell.angle_beta   90.00
_cell.angle_gamma   90.00
#
_symmetry.space_group_name_H-M   'P 1'
#
loop_
_entity.id
_entity.type
_entity.pdbx_description
1 polymer ?
#
loop_
_entity_poly.entity_id
_entity_poly.type
_entity_poly.pdbx_seq_one_letter_code
_entity_poly.pdbx_strand_id
1 'polypeptide(L)'
;MDKKGLFLNDWHEGGLAELKQAFGIADHDLHGAEVLLASYARDAYCGEAFVLMRRAGALFEVNASHDSVDGFEGQWEPEDTFIAALRYRMERGRLGSPEGGINEFADELRFLLAELEAAGYR
;
A
#
# COMPACT_ATOMS: atom_id res chain seq x y z
N MET A 1 -10.34 0.85 19.14
CA MET A 1 -9.11 1.66 18.95
C MET A 1 -8.96 1.81 17.47
N ASP A 2 -9.10 3.02 16.96
CA ASP A 2 -8.77 3.33 15.56
C ASP A 2 -7.29 3.02 15.39
N LYS A 3 -6.95 1.97 14.63
CA LYS A 3 -5.56 1.62 14.37
C LYS A 3 -5.05 2.63 13.36
N LYS A 4 -3.97 3.33 13.73
CA LYS A 4 -3.29 4.23 12.79
C LYS A 4 -2.69 3.38 11.67
N GLY A 5 -2.91 3.77 10.42
CA GLY A 5 -2.31 3.10 9.26
C GLY A 5 -0.79 3.02 9.36
N LEU A 6 -0.22 1.95 8.83
CA LEU A 6 1.23 1.75 8.79
C LEU A 6 1.81 2.40 7.52
N PHE A 7 2.63 3.43 7.69
CA PHE A 7 3.31 4.10 6.59
C PHE A 7 4.80 3.76 6.65
N LEU A 8 5.36 3.34 5.52
CA LEU A 8 6.71 2.79 5.41
C LEU A 8 7.54 3.55 4.37
N ASN A 9 8.85 3.39 4.46
CA ASN A 9 9.83 3.97 3.53
C ASN A 9 9.69 5.50 3.42
N ASP A 10 9.58 6.05 2.21
CA ASP A 10 9.55 7.50 1.99
C ASP A 10 8.33 8.18 2.63
N TRP A 11 7.28 7.42 3.01
CA TRP A 11 6.10 7.95 3.71
C TRP A 11 6.11 7.73 5.22
N HIS A 12 7.19 7.19 5.81
CA HIS A 12 7.17 6.83 7.23
C HIS A 12 6.99 8.03 8.19
N GLU A 13 7.48 9.22 7.82
CA GLU A 13 7.34 10.43 8.63
C GLU A 13 6.05 11.20 8.30
N GLY A 14 5.78 11.49 7.02
CA GLY A 14 4.65 12.33 6.63
C GLY A 14 3.31 11.60 6.50
N GLY A 15 3.32 10.27 6.43
CA GLY A 15 2.14 9.42 6.48
C GLY A 15 1.07 9.80 5.45
N LEU A 16 -0.18 9.95 5.92
CA LEU A 16 -1.32 10.21 5.05
C LEU A 16 -1.22 11.53 4.28
N ALA A 17 -0.54 12.54 4.83
CA ALA A 17 -0.41 13.84 4.15
C ALA A 17 0.47 13.72 2.90
N GLU A 18 1.61 13.05 3.01
CA GLU A 18 2.52 12.81 1.88
C GLU A 18 1.94 11.85 0.85
N LEU A 19 1.22 10.80 1.28
CA LEU A 19 0.49 9.93 0.36
C LEU A 19 -0.49 10.74 -0.49
N LYS A 20 -1.32 11.58 0.13
CA LYS A 20 -2.30 12.40 -0.59
C LYS A 20 -1.63 13.35 -1.58
N GLN A 21 -0.54 13.99 -1.14
CA GLN A 21 0.24 14.88 -1.99
C GLN A 21 0.84 14.13 -3.19
N ALA A 22 1.41 12.95 -2.97
CA ALA A 22 2.08 12.17 -4.02
C ALA A 22 1.12 11.71 -5.13
N PHE A 23 -0.11 11.34 -4.76
CA PHE A 23 -1.15 10.94 -5.71
C PHE A 23 -2.02 12.10 -6.23
N GLY A 24 -1.87 13.30 -5.68
CA GLY A 24 -2.73 14.44 -6.02
C GLY A 24 -4.20 14.23 -5.61
N ILE A 25 -4.47 13.45 -4.55
CA ILE A 25 -5.82 13.13 -4.09
C ILE A 25 -6.23 13.99 -2.88
N ALA A 26 -7.53 14.15 -2.69
CA ALA A 26 -8.13 14.89 -1.58
C ALA A 26 -8.81 13.95 -0.58
N ASP A 27 -9.27 14.50 0.55
CA ASP A 27 -9.92 13.70 1.61
C ASP A 27 -11.18 12.96 1.13
N HIS A 28 -11.85 13.46 0.09
CA HIS A 28 -13.05 12.80 -0.45
C HIS A 28 -12.74 11.52 -1.24
N ASP A 29 -11.54 11.39 -1.81
CA ASP A 29 -11.09 10.18 -2.50
C ASP A 29 -10.88 9.01 -1.53
N LEU A 30 -10.66 9.34 -0.26
CA LEU A 30 -10.50 8.39 0.85
C LEU A 30 -11.79 8.23 1.68
N HIS A 31 -12.92 8.77 1.23
CA HIS A 31 -14.14 8.76 2.05
C HIS A 31 -14.57 7.33 2.41
N GLY A 32 -14.64 7.04 3.71
CA GLY A 32 -14.98 5.72 4.24
C GLY A 32 -13.89 4.66 4.03
N ALA A 33 -12.72 5.04 3.53
CA ALA A 33 -11.55 4.20 3.42
C ALA A 33 -10.60 4.43 4.60
N GLU A 34 -10.03 3.35 5.09
CA GLU A 34 -8.98 3.34 6.10
C GLU A 34 -7.73 2.75 5.47
N VAL A 35 -6.65 3.53 5.42
CA VAL A 35 -5.35 3.04 4.97
C VAL A 35 -4.77 2.13 6.05
N LEU A 36 -4.53 0.87 5.70
CA LEU A 36 -3.98 -0.14 6.62
C LEU A 36 -2.46 -0.19 6.52
N LEU A 37 -1.94 -0.18 5.29
CA LEU A 37 -0.52 -0.17 4.98
C LEU A 37 -0.27 0.69 3.73
N ALA A 38 0.76 1.53 3.76
CA ALA A 38 1.22 2.27 2.60
C ALA A 38 2.75 2.28 2.58
N SER A 39 3.33 1.99 1.43
CA SER A 39 4.77 1.99 1.22
C SER A 39 5.08 2.69 -0.08
N TYR A 40 6.06 3.58 -0.05
CA TYR A 40 6.67 4.17 -1.24
C TYR A 40 8.17 3.95 -1.18
N ALA A 41 8.67 3.12 -2.08
CA ALA A 41 10.10 2.87 -2.23
C ALA A 41 10.58 3.49 -3.56
N ARG A 42 11.73 4.17 -3.52
CA ARG A 42 12.31 4.78 -4.72
C ARG A 42 13.82 4.68 -4.75
N ASP A 43 14.35 4.67 -5.96
CA ASP A 43 15.76 4.90 -6.23
C ASP A 43 15.98 6.26 -6.92
N ALA A 44 17.16 6.45 -7.52
CA ALA A 44 17.50 7.70 -8.20
C ALA A 44 16.69 7.95 -9.48
N TYR A 45 16.01 6.95 -10.01
CA TYR A 45 15.37 6.97 -11.33
C TYR A 45 13.90 6.57 -11.30
N CYS A 46 13.50 5.63 -10.44
CA CYS A 46 12.17 5.06 -10.41
C CYS A 46 11.63 4.98 -9.00
N GLY A 47 10.31 4.89 -8.88
CA GLY A 47 9.62 4.70 -7.62
C GLY A 47 8.41 3.79 -7.77
N GLU A 48 8.15 2.99 -6.75
CA GLU A 48 7.01 2.08 -6.66
C GLU A 48 6.25 2.34 -5.36
N ALA A 49 4.93 2.44 -5.47
CA ALA A 49 4.02 2.64 -4.36
C ALA A 49 3.01 1.50 -4.27
N PHE A 50 2.77 1.05 -3.04
CA PHE A 50 1.73 0.10 -2.69
C PHE A 50 0.91 0.65 -1.52
N VAL A 51 -0.42 0.64 -1.66
CA VAL A 51 -1.34 1.03 -0.60
C VAL A 51 -2.39 -0.05 -0.44
N LEU A 52 -2.54 -0.60 0.76
CA LEU A 52 -3.65 -1.47 1.14
C LEU A 52 -4.61 -0.69 2.04
N MET A 53 -5.88 -0.69 1.67
CA MET A 53 -6.93 0.01 2.40
C MET A 53 -8.16 -0.87 2.59
N ARG A 54 -8.93 -0.54 3.62
CA ARG A 54 -10.26 -1.11 3.87
C ARG A 54 -11.32 -0.08 3.60
N ARG A 55 -12.36 -0.45 2.87
CA ARG A 55 -13.55 0.39 2.69
C ARG A 55 -14.81 -0.47 2.71
N ALA A 56 -15.78 -0.10 3.55
CA ALA A 56 -17.05 -0.81 3.70
C ALA A 56 -16.91 -2.35 3.93
N GLY A 57 -15.85 -2.77 4.65
CA GLY A 57 -15.60 -4.19 4.95
C GLY A 57 -14.92 -4.99 3.83
N ALA A 58 -14.60 -4.36 2.70
CA ALA A 58 -13.79 -4.94 1.63
C ALA A 58 -12.35 -4.37 1.64
N LEU A 59 -11.42 -5.13 1.06
CA LEU A 59 -10.03 -4.73 0.90
C LEU A 59 -9.82 -4.19 -0.52
N PHE A 60 -9.08 -3.10 -0.60
CA PHE A 60 -8.67 -2.50 -1.86
C PHE A 60 -7.17 -2.26 -1.83
N GLU A 61 -6.53 -2.39 -2.99
CA GLU A 61 -5.14 -2.01 -3.16
C GLU A 61 -4.97 -0.94 -4.24
N VAL A 62 -3.95 -0.11 -4.09
CA VAL A 62 -3.44 0.78 -5.13
C VAL A 62 -2.00 0.37 -5.38
N ASN A 63 -1.67 0.13 -6.65
CA ASN A 63 -0.31 -0.08 -7.11
C ASN A 63 0.00 1.06 -8.08
N ALA A 64 1.10 1.78 -7.84
CA ALA A 64 1.53 2.84 -8.72
C ALA A 64 3.04 2.80 -8.90
N SER A 65 3.51 3.24 -10.04
CA SER A 65 4.93 3.34 -10.33
C SER A 65 5.22 4.58 -11.13
N HIS A 66 6.42 5.10 -11.01
CA HIS A 66 6.85 6.24 -11.80
C HIS A 66 8.32 6.13 -12.16
N ASP A 67 8.71 6.81 -13.24
CA ASP A 67 10.10 7.01 -13.62
C ASP A 67 10.55 8.44 -13.24
N SER A 68 11.72 8.85 -13.70
CA SER A 68 12.38 10.07 -13.20
C SER A 68 11.64 11.38 -13.52
N VAL A 69 10.59 11.33 -14.33
CA VAL A 69 9.93 12.52 -14.89
C VAL A 69 8.54 12.76 -14.29
N ASP A 70 7.77 11.70 -14.09
CA ASP A 70 6.39 11.80 -13.63
C ASP A 70 6.25 11.31 -12.18
N GLY A 71 5.26 11.83 -11.43
CA GLY A 71 4.91 11.37 -10.09
C GLY A 71 3.78 10.32 -10.11
N PHE A 72 3.10 10.12 -8.99
CA PHE A 72 1.93 9.24 -8.92
C PHE A 72 0.59 9.95 -9.19
N GLU A 73 0.63 11.22 -9.59
CA GLU A 73 -0.59 12.00 -9.86
C GLU A 73 -1.45 11.31 -10.93
N GLY A 74 -2.72 11.09 -10.60
CA GLY A 74 -3.67 10.40 -11.49
C GLY A 74 -3.58 8.87 -11.49
N GLN A 75 -2.65 8.27 -10.74
CA GLN A 75 -2.52 6.81 -10.60
C GLN A 75 -3.28 6.25 -9.38
N TRP A 76 -4.10 7.06 -8.72
CA TRP A 76 -4.94 6.59 -7.62
C TRP A 76 -6.13 5.79 -8.17
N GLU A 77 -5.89 4.50 -8.42
CA GLU A 77 -6.85 3.55 -8.96
C GLU A 77 -7.02 2.36 -8.00
N PRO A 78 -7.90 2.47 -6.97
CA PRO A 78 -8.12 1.38 -6.04
C PRO A 78 -8.81 0.18 -6.69
N GLU A 79 -8.20 -1.00 -6.58
CA GLU A 79 -8.70 -2.26 -7.09
C GLU A 79 -9.12 -3.20 -5.94
N ASP A 80 -10.20 -3.97 -6.15
CA ASP A 80 -10.61 -5.00 -5.18
C ASP A 80 -9.52 -6.05 -5.00
N THR A 81 -9.23 -6.43 -3.76
CA THR A 81 -8.25 -7.47 -3.44
C THR A 81 -8.72 -8.37 -2.31
N PHE A 82 -8.01 -9.49 -2.15
CA PHE A 82 -8.31 -10.52 -1.15
C PHE A 82 -7.03 -11.00 -0.51
N ILE A 83 -7.12 -11.53 0.71
CA ILE A 83 -5.93 -12.00 1.43
C ILE A 83 -5.21 -13.10 0.64
N ALA A 84 -5.97 -14.02 0.05
CA ALA A 84 -5.40 -15.07 -0.80
C ALA A 84 -4.60 -14.51 -2.00
N ALA A 85 -5.05 -13.43 -2.62
CA ALA A 85 -4.36 -12.81 -3.76
C ALA A 85 -3.06 -12.11 -3.33
N LEU A 86 -3.10 -11.40 -2.19
CA LEU A 86 -1.92 -10.75 -1.59
C LEU A 86 -0.87 -11.80 -1.20
N ARG A 87 -1.28 -12.86 -0.48
CA ARG A 87 -0.38 -13.97 -0.13
C ARG A 87 0.24 -14.63 -1.34
N TYR A 88 -0.57 -14.92 -2.37
CA TYR A 88 -0.07 -15.52 -3.60
C TYR A 88 1.03 -14.67 -4.23
N ARG A 89 0.84 -13.35 -4.34
CA ARG A 89 1.85 -12.43 -4.90
C ARG A 89 3.08 -12.24 -4.02
N MET A 90 2.97 -12.42 -2.71
CA MET A 90 4.13 -12.44 -1.81
C MET A 90 4.94 -13.75 -1.94
N GLU A 91 4.28 -14.89 -2.09
CA GLU A 91 4.92 -16.21 -2.10
C GLU A 91 5.42 -16.64 -3.49
N ARG A 92 4.74 -16.20 -4.55
CA ARG A 92 5.03 -16.55 -5.95
C ARG A 92 5.52 -15.38 -6.79
N GLY A 93 5.37 -14.15 -6.28
CA GLY A 93 5.79 -12.92 -6.93
C GLY A 93 6.86 -12.20 -6.12
N ARG A 94 6.82 -10.87 -6.19
CA ARG A 94 7.81 -9.97 -5.57
C ARG A 94 7.16 -8.88 -4.72
N LEU A 95 5.89 -9.07 -4.32
CA LEU A 95 5.15 -8.06 -3.56
C LEU A 95 5.84 -7.78 -2.22
N GLY A 96 6.34 -6.54 -2.06
CA GLY A 96 7.00 -6.05 -0.85
C GLY A 96 8.44 -6.54 -0.63
N SER A 97 9.00 -7.27 -1.59
CA SER A 97 10.38 -7.76 -1.57
C SER A 97 10.90 -7.92 -3.00
N PRO A 98 11.39 -6.83 -3.63
CA PRO A 98 11.93 -6.87 -4.99
C PRO A 98 13.22 -7.70 -5.10
N GLU A 99 13.82 -7.71 -6.29
CA GLU A 99 15.05 -8.46 -6.55
C GLU A 99 16.17 -8.09 -5.56
N GLY A 100 16.86 -9.10 -5.03
CA GLY A 100 17.89 -8.93 -4.00
C GLY A 100 17.42 -9.26 -2.58
N GLY A 101 16.13 -9.54 -2.38
CA GLY A 101 15.60 -10.04 -1.09
C GLY A 101 15.57 -8.97 0.00
N ILE A 102 15.57 -7.69 -0.39
CA ILE A 102 15.39 -6.56 0.52
C ILE A 102 13.91 -6.50 0.89
N ASN A 103 13.60 -6.49 2.19
CA ASN A 103 12.24 -6.27 2.66
C ASN A 103 11.88 -4.78 2.54
N GLU A 104 10.99 -4.44 1.61
CA GLU A 104 10.40 -3.09 1.54
C GLU A 104 9.17 -2.98 2.44
N PHE A 105 8.31 -4.01 2.41
CA PHE A 105 7.11 -4.10 3.25
C PHE A 105 6.53 -5.52 3.36
N ALA A 106 7.20 -6.55 2.84
CA ALA A 106 6.65 -7.92 2.81
C ALA A 106 6.42 -8.50 4.22
N ASP A 107 7.31 -8.24 5.17
CA ASP A 107 7.17 -8.73 6.54
C ASP A 107 6.00 -8.05 7.25
N GLU A 108 5.90 -6.73 7.13
CA GLU A 108 4.82 -5.89 7.64
C GLU A 108 3.47 -6.31 7.06
N LEU A 109 3.42 -6.51 5.74
CA LEU A 109 2.24 -7.01 5.06
C LEU A 109 1.87 -8.42 5.57
N ARG A 110 2.84 -9.32 5.79
CA ARG A 110 2.57 -10.67 6.30
C ARG A 110 1.90 -10.62 7.67
N PHE A 111 2.37 -9.76 8.58
CA PHE A 111 1.76 -9.58 9.88
C PHE A 111 0.36 -8.98 9.78
N LEU A 112 0.18 -7.95 8.95
CA LEU A 112 -1.12 -7.33 8.72
C LEU A 112 -2.14 -8.32 8.16
N LEU A 113 -1.75 -9.14 7.17
CA LEU A 113 -2.63 -10.16 6.61
C LEU A 113 -3.08 -11.17 7.67
N ALA A 114 -2.17 -11.62 8.54
CA ALA A 114 -2.52 -12.54 9.62
C ALA A 114 -3.52 -11.91 10.63
N GLU A 115 -3.38 -10.62 10.93
CA GLU A 115 -4.35 -9.88 11.76
C GLU A 115 -5.72 -9.76 11.07
N LEU A 116 -5.74 -9.50 9.76
CA LEU A 116 -6.98 -9.41 8.98
C LEU A 116 -7.68 -10.77 8.87
N GLU A 117 -6.95 -11.86 8.67
CA GLU A 117 -7.50 -13.24 8.70
C GLU A 117 -8.15 -13.54 10.05
N ALA A 118 -7.48 -13.18 11.16
CA ALA A 118 -8.03 -13.35 12.50
C ALA A 118 -9.28 -12.48 12.74
N ALA A 119 -9.40 -11.34 12.05
CA ALA A 119 -10.57 -10.48 12.05
C ALA A 119 -11.69 -10.93 11.10
N GLY A 120 -11.51 -12.04 10.36
CA GLY A 120 -12.54 -12.65 9.51
C GLY A 120 -12.50 -12.27 8.03
N TYR A 121 -11.47 -11.56 7.58
CA TYR A 121 -11.23 -11.34 6.15
C TYR A 121 -10.75 -12.63 5.47
N ARG A 122 -10.98 -12.75 4.16
CA ARG A 122 -10.64 -13.92 3.34
C ARG A 122 -9.88 -13.50 2.09
#